data_AF-W8UY73-F1
#
_entry.id   AF-W8UY73-F1
#
_cell.length_a   1.000
_cell.length_b   1.000
_cell.length_c   1.000
_cell.angle_alpha   90.00
_cell.angle_beta   90.00
_cell.angle_gamma   90.00
#
_symmetry.space_group_name_H-M   'P 1'
#
loop_
_entity.id
_entity.type
_entity.pdbx_description
1 polymer ?
#
loop_
_entity_poly.entity_id
_entity_poly.type
_entity_poly.pdbx_seq_one_letter_code
_entity_poly.pdbx_strand_id
1 'polypeptide(L)'
;MTYCVAMCLADGLVFASDSRTNAGVDHIATFKKLHVFHQEGERVLVLQSAGNLATTQSVISLLSARIRTQQEPNLMQVTSLYDAAMLIGKTLLEVIQRDSSNQQTCSNTNFNCNLLLGGQIAGETHRLFHIYPEGNFIEATRDTPYFQIGESKYGKPIIDRVLTIDTPLEQAMCCALISIDSTLRSNLSVGLPLDTLLYRSGSFSSAGQHRITDSDPYFNRIRKAWSEGLLHTFQTLPTWTPAEREEE
;
A
#
# COMPACT_ATOMS: atom_id res chain seq x y z
N MET A 1 -0.22 8.46 -10.12
CA MET A 1 0.79 7.51 -10.66
C MET A 1 1.41 6.65 -9.56
N THR A 2 0.60 5.90 -8.83
CA THR A 2 1.03 4.96 -7.77
C THR A 2 -0.21 4.22 -7.30
N TYR A 3 -0.11 2.95 -6.92
CA TYR A 3 -1.11 2.26 -6.10
C TYR A 3 -0.43 1.34 -5.09
N CYS A 4 -0.73 1.54 -3.81
CA CYS A 4 -0.37 0.63 -2.73
C CYS A 4 -1.62 0.25 -1.92
N VAL A 5 -1.62 -0.98 -1.42
CA VAL A 5 -2.65 -1.51 -0.51
C VAL A 5 -1.97 -2.26 0.64
N ALA A 6 -2.55 -2.10 1.84
CA ALA A 6 -2.20 -2.88 3.03
C ALA A 6 -3.48 -3.38 3.69
N MET A 7 -3.45 -4.61 4.22
CA MET A 7 -4.55 -5.28 4.90
C MET A 7 -4.07 -5.78 6.27
N CYS A 8 -4.88 -5.58 7.31
CA CYS A 8 -4.66 -5.97 8.69
C CYS A 8 -5.76 -6.94 9.12
N LEU A 9 -5.42 -8.22 9.18
CA LEU A 9 -6.33 -9.36 9.35
C LEU A 9 -6.02 -10.09 10.66
N ALA A 10 -6.93 -10.94 11.14
CA ALA A 10 -6.74 -11.63 12.42
C ALA A 10 -5.38 -12.36 12.54
N ASP A 11 -4.90 -12.95 11.44
CA ASP A 11 -3.68 -13.76 11.41
C ASP A 11 -2.41 -12.98 11.03
N GLY A 12 -2.51 -11.70 10.65
CA GLY A 12 -1.36 -10.90 10.26
C GLY A 12 -1.65 -9.81 9.22
N LEU A 13 -0.64 -9.50 8.41
CA LEU A 13 -0.66 -8.36 7.49
C LEU A 13 -0.34 -8.78 6.05
N VAL A 14 -0.95 -8.10 5.09
CA VAL A 14 -0.67 -8.25 3.65
C VAL A 14 -0.36 -6.88 3.07
N PHE A 15 0.71 -6.77 2.28
CA PHE A 15 1.13 -5.55 1.60
C PHE A 15 1.37 -5.83 0.12
N ALA A 16 0.91 -4.91 -0.75
CA ALA A 16 1.25 -4.92 -2.16
C ALA A 16 1.37 -3.48 -2.69
N SER A 17 2.45 -3.23 -3.44
CA SER A 17 2.77 -1.91 -4.00
C SER A 17 3.20 -2.05 -5.46
N ASP A 18 2.68 -1.20 -6.32
CA ASP A 18 3.20 -1.02 -7.67
C ASP A 18 4.53 -0.22 -7.66
N SER A 19 5.21 -0.13 -8.79
CA SER A 19 6.52 0.56 -8.87
C SER A 19 6.58 1.68 -9.93
N ARG A 20 5.58 1.80 -10.80
CA ARG A 20 5.53 2.89 -11.79
C ARG A 20 5.35 4.24 -11.08
N THR A 21 6.20 5.20 -11.42
CA THR A 21 6.28 6.47 -10.70
C THR A 21 6.50 7.63 -11.67
N ASN A 22 5.89 8.78 -11.38
CA ASN A 22 6.15 10.02 -12.08
C ASN A 22 7.35 10.72 -11.42
N ALA A 23 8.45 10.86 -12.15
CA ALA A 23 9.65 11.56 -11.70
C ALA A 23 9.82 12.95 -12.34
N GLY A 24 8.85 13.41 -13.13
CA GLY A 24 8.89 14.69 -13.85
C GLY A 24 8.10 14.62 -15.17
N VAL A 25 7.99 15.76 -15.84
CA VAL A 25 7.40 15.83 -17.19
C VAL A 25 8.17 14.87 -18.10
N ASP A 26 7.48 13.93 -18.74
CA ASP A 26 8.02 12.87 -19.59
C ASP A 26 8.98 11.86 -18.93
N HIS A 27 9.09 11.86 -17.59
CA HIS A 27 9.95 10.95 -16.85
C HIS A 27 9.12 9.94 -16.05
N ILE A 28 8.71 8.84 -16.70
CA ILE A 28 8.08 7.69 -16.06
C ILE A 28 9.14 6.62 -15.81
N ALA A 29 9.30 6.22 -14.55
CA ALA A 29 10.32 5.26 -14.15
C ALA A 29 9.82 4.29 -13.08
N THR A 30 10.67 3.33 -12.73
CA THR A 30 10.39 2.27 -11.76
C THR A 30 11.11 2.55 -10.45
N PHE A 31 10.35 2.80 -9.38
CA PHE A 31 10.88 2.99 -8.03
C PHE A 31 10.17 2.06 -7.05
N LYS A 32 10.94 1.47 -6.11
CA LYS A 32 10.39 0.65 -5.03
C LYS A 32 9.55 1.55 -4.11
N LYS A 33 8.34 1.09 -3.76
CA LYS A 33 7.39 1.82 -2.90
C LYS A 33 6.98 1.05 -1.65
N LEU A 34 7.66 -0.05 -1.35
CA LEU A 34 7.49 -0.86 -0.15
C LEU A 34 8.86 -1.01 0.51
N HIS A 35 9.01 -0.51 1.72
CA HIS A 35 10.28 -0.52 2.46
C HIS A 35 10.09 -1.27 3.77
N VAL A 36 11.02 -2.16 4.09
CA VAL A 36 10.97 -2.98 5.30
C VAL A 36 12.11 -2.56 6.23
N PHE A 37 11.76 -2.24 7.47
CA PHE A 37 12.66 -2.01 8.58
C PHE A 37 12.49 -3.19 9.54
N HIS A 38 13.54 -3.97 9.75
CA HIS A 38 13.45 -5.27 10.40
C HIS A 38 14.58 -5.46 11.41
N GLN A 39 14.23 -5.99 12.58
CA GLN A 39 15.15 -6.51 13.57
C GLN A 39 14.66 -7.89 14.00
N GLU A 40 15.50 -8.89 13.78
CA GLU A 40 15.17 -10.30 13.94
C GLU A 40 14.65 -10.60 15.34
N GLY A 41 13.52 -11.31 15.42
CA GLY A 41 12.88 -11.70 16.68
C GLY A 41 12.24 -10.57 17.48
N GLU A 42 12.30 -9.31 17.01
CA GLU A 42 11.86 -8.15 17.79
C GLU A 42 10.85 -7.26 17.07
N ARG A 43 11.11 -6.86 15.81
CA ARG A 43 10.18 -5.98 15.08
C ARG A 43 10.27 -6.14 13.57
N VAL A 44 9.12 -6.01 12.92
CA VAL A 44 8.99 -5.83 11.46
C VAL A 44 8.10 -4.63 11.22
N LEU A 45 8.62 -3.61 10.54
CA LEU A 45 7.88 -2.41 10.14
C LEU A 45 7.94 -2.29 8.61
N VAL A 46 6.80 -2.01 8.02
CA VAL A 46 6.61 -1.94 6.57
C VAL A 46 6.03 -0.59 6.25
N LEU A 47 6.72 0.15 5.38
CA LEU A 47 6.33 1.48 4.95
C LEU A 47 6.05 1.48 3.45
N GLN A 48 4.82 1.83 3.06
CA GLN A 48 4.45 2.04 1.67
C GLN A 48 4.29 3.52 1.36
N SER A 49 4.60 3.94 0.13
CA SER A 49 4.65 5.35 -0.26
C SER A 49 3.84 5.68 -1.51
N ALA A 50 3.15 6.82 -1.50
CA ALA A 50 2.47 7.38 -2.66
C ALA A 50 2.45 8.91 -2.62
N GLY A 51 2.57 9.57 -3.78
CA GLY A 51 2.60 11.03 -3.90
C GLY A 51 3.93 11.53 -4.44
N ASN A 52 4.39 12.69 -3.94
CA ASN A 52 5.64 13.28 -4.40
C ASN A 52 6.85 12.37 -4.14
N LEU A 53 7.58 12.00 -5.20
CA LEU A 53 8.71 11.08 -5.11
C LEU A 53 9.88 11.65 -4.28
N ALA A 54 10.19 12.93 -4.44
CA ALA A 54 11.29 13.57 -3.71
C ALA A 54 11.00 13.61 -2.20
N THR A 55 9.75 13.91 -1.83
CA THR A 55 9.30 13.91 -0.43
C THR A 55 9.38 12.51 0.18
N THR A 56 8.79 11.51 -0.49
CA THR A 56 8.79 10.12 0.02
C THR A 56 10.21 9.55 0.15
N GLN A 57 11.08 9.78 -0.84
CA GLN A 57 12.49 9.36 -0.76
C GLN A 57 13.26 10.08 0.36
N SER A 58 13.01 11.38 0.56
CA SER A 58 13.62 12.14 1.65
C SER A 58 13.22 11.57 3.02
N VAL A 59 11.93 11.28 3.22
CA VAL A 59 11.43 10.68 4.46
C VAL A 59 12.10 9.33 4.72
N ILE A 60 12.10 8.42 3.74
CA ILE A 60 12.73 7.09 3.89
C ILE A 60 14.23 7.21 4.16
N SER A 61 14.91 8.13 3.47
CA SER A 61 16.35 8.36 3.64
C SER A 61 16.69 8.91 5.02
N LEU A 62 15.90 9.85 5.55
CA LEU A 62 16.08 10.39 6.91
C LEU A 62 15.84 9.32 7.98
N LEU A 63 14.77 8.54 7.85
CA LEU A 63 14.49 7.43 8.76
C LEU A 63 15.64 6.42 8.78
N SER A 64 16.13 6.03 7.59
CA SER A 64 17.25 5.09 7.45
C SER A 64 18.57 5.67 7.98
N ALA A 65 18.81 6.97 7.76
CA ALA A 65 19.99 7.65 8.26
C ALA A 65 20.00 7.68 9.79
N ARG A 66 18.88 8.05 10.43
CA ARG A 66 18.73 8.09 11.89
C ARG A 66 18.96 6.73 12.55
N ILE A 67 18.48 5.65 11.92
CA ILE A 67 18.78 4.27 12.37
C ILE A 67 20.29 4.00 12.28
N ARG A 68 20.92 4.29 11.14
CA ARG A 68 22.34 4.00 10.92
C ARG A 68 23.25 4.79 11.88
N THR A 69 22.93 6.05 12.16
CA THR A 69 23.70 6.91 13.04
C THR A 69 23.28 6.80 14.51
N GLN A 70 22.34 5.90 14.84
CA GLN A 70 21.76 5.75 16.18
C GLN A 70 21.27 7.10 16.76
N GLN A 71 20.74 7.97 15.90
CA GLN A 71 20.16 9.24 16.32
C GLN A 71 18.78 8.98 16.93
N GLU A 72 18.54 9.50 18.12
CA GLU A 72 17.25 9.34 18.79
C GLU A 72 16.30 10.53 18.51
N PRO A 73 15.00 10.30 18.32
CA PRO A 73 14.34 8.98 18.18
C PRO A 73 14.50 8.35 16.78
N ASN A 74 14.58 7.01 16.69
CA ASN A 74 14.52 6.26 15.43
C ASN A 74 13.62 5.01 15.51
N LEU A 75 13.28 4.43 14.35
CA LEU A 75 12.33 3.31 14.22
C LEU A 75 12.78 2.00 14.89
N MET A 76 14.06 1.84 15.22
CA MET A 76 14.56 0.65 15.93
C MET A 76 14.48 0.78 17.45
N GLN A 77 14.11 1.95 17.96
CA GLN A 77 14.06 2.23 19.40
C GLN A 77 12.67 2.62 19.90
N VAL A 78 11.74 2.96 19.00
CA VAL A 78 10.34 3.21 19.37
C VAL A 78 9.74 2.00 20.06
N THR A 79 8.90 2.25 21.07
CA THR A 79 8.31 1.23 21.95
C THR A 79 6.98 0.68 21.44
N SER A 80 6.28 1.43 20.59
CA SER A 80 5.00 1.02 20.00
C SER A 80 4.92 1.37 18.52
N LEU A 81 4.02 0.69 17.80
CA LEU A 81 3.73 1.03 16.41
C LEU A 81 3.06 2.40 16.27
N TYR A 82 2.39 2.88 17.32
CA TYR A 82 1.85 4.24 17.40
C TYR A 82 2.97 5.29 17.46
N ASP A 83 4.02 5.05 18.26
CA ASP A 83 5.20 5.92 18.32
C ASP A 83 5.94 5.94 16.98
N ALA A 84 5.99 4.80 16.28
CA ALA A 84 6.50 4.73 14.91
C ALA A 84 5.67 5.62 13.96
N ALA A 85 4.33 5.56 14.00
CA ALA A 85 3.46 6.42 13.19
C ALA A 85 3.69 7.91 13.49
N MET A 86 3.79 8.29 14.77
CA MET A 86 4.13 9.65 15.18
C MET A 86 5.49 10.11 14.65
N LEU A 87 6.52 9.27 14.74
CA LEU A 87 7.86 9.60 14.26
C LEU A 87 7.88 9.82 12.74
N ILE A 88 7.18 8.97 11.99
CA ILE A 88 7.08 9.09 10.54
C ILE A 88 6.29 10.37 10.17
N GLY A 89 5.18 10.65 10.85
CA GLY A 89 4.42 11.89 10.66
C GLY A 89 5.25 13.15 10.91
N LYS A 90 6.04 13.18 12.00
CA LYS A 90 6.99 14.28 12.27
C LYS A 90 8.06 14.43 11.19
N THR A 91 8.61 13.31 10.72
CA THR A 91 9.63 13.29 9.65
C THR A 91 9.05 13.77 8.32
N LEU A 92 7.79 13.44 8.03
CA LEU A 92 7.08 13.93 6.85
C LEU A 92 6.91 15.45 6.89
N LEU A 93 6.45 15.99 8.02
CA LEU A 93 6.29 17.44 8.21
C LEU A 93 7.63 18.18 8.09
N GLU A 94 8.71 17.64 8.66
CA GLU A 94 10.06 18.18 8.52
C GLU A 94 10.50 18.31 7.06
N VAL A 95 10.27 17.27 6.25
CA VAL A 95 10.61 17.26 4.82
C VAL A 95 9.75 18.26 4.05
N ILE A 96 8.43 18.25 4.27
CA ILE A 96 7.51 19.18 3.61
C ILE A 96 7.87 20.63 3.94
N GLN A 97 8.16 20.93 5.21
CA GLN A 97 8.53 22.27 5.66
C GLN A 97 9.83 22.74 4.99
N ARG A 98 10.87 21.89 4.99
CA ARG A 98 12.16 22.17 4.35
C ARG A 98 12.01 22.45 2.85
N ASP A 99 11.23 21.64 2.15
CA ASP A 99 11.10 21.74 0.70
C ASP A 99 10.18 22.90 0.29
N SER A 100 9.18 23.22 1.13
CA SER A 100 8.29 24.37 0.92
C SER A 100 8.98 25.70 1.22
N SER A 101 9.88 25.77 2.22
CA SER A 101 10.60 27.01 2.55
C SER A 101 11.58 27.46 1.46
N ASN A 102 11.98 26.54 0.57
CA ASN A 102 12.89 26.82 -0.54
C ASN A 102 12.16 27.24 -1.83
N GLN A 103 10.82 27.28 -1.83
CA GLN A 103 10.07 27.77 -2.98
C GLN A 103 10.08 29.31 -3.02
N GLN A 104 10.45 29.85 -4.17
CA GLN A 104 10.09 31.21 -4.54
C GLN A 104 8.56 31.28 -4.68
N THR A 105 7.97 32.40 -4.27
CA THR A 105 6.54 32.66 -4.01
C THR A 105 5.54 32.37 -5.15
N CYS A 106 5.97 31.78 -6.27
CA CYS A 106 5.18 31.60 -7.50
C CYS A 106 5.09 30.15 -8.02
N SER A 107 5.62 29.12 -7.34
CA SER A 107 5.48 27.73 -7.83
C SER A 107 4.34 26.98 -7.13
N ASN A 108 3.34 26.54 -7.89
CA ASN A 108 2.20 25.76 -7.39
C ASN A 108 2.54 24.25 -7.22
N THR A 109 3.77 23.92 -6.82
CA THR A 109 4.25 22.53 -6.77
C THR A 109 3.75 21.83 -5.51
N ASN A 110 3.09 20.69 -5.70
CA ASN A 110 2.56 19.87 -4.62
C ASN A 110 3.63 18.89 -4.08
N PHE A 111 4.02 19.03 -2.81
CA PHE A 111 4.95 18.15 -2.10
C PHE A 111 4.26 17.08 -1.24
N ASN A 112 2.94 16.96 -1.32
CA ASN A 112 2.20 16.06 -0.46
C ASN A 112 2.48 14.60 -0.82
N CYS A 113 2.50 13.75 0.21
CA CYS A 113 2.50 12.32 0.06
C CYS A 113 1.66 11.66 1.16
N ASN A 114 1.21 10.43 0.89
CA ASN A 114 0.53 9.58 1.85
C ASN A 114 1.41 8.34 2.07
N LEU A 115 1.42 7.85 3.31
CA LEU A 115 2.20 6.67 3.69
C LEU A 115 1.30 5.66 4.39
N LEU A 116 1.54 4.37 4.15
CA LEU A 116 0.96 3.30 4.96
C LEU A 116 2.07 2.69 5.82
N LEU A 117 1.85 2.62 7.12
CA LEU A 117 2.76 1.97 8.07
C LEU A 117 2.05 0.77 8.66
N GLY A 118 2.56 -0.43 8.45
CA GLY A 118 2.07 -1.62 9.14
C GLY A 118 3.22 -2.46 9.68
N GLY A 119 2.95 -3.31 10.66
CA GLY A 119 3.99 -4.12 11.26
C GLY A 119 3.63 -4.65 12.63
N GLN A 120 4.64 -5.15 13.33
CA GLN A 120 4.54 -5.61 14.70
C GLN A 120 5.86 -5.38 15.44
N ILE A 121 5.76 -4.97 16.70
CA ILE A 121 6.86 -4.88 17.67
C ILE A 121 6.58 -5.91 18.77
N ALA A 122 7.61 -6.59 19.27
CA ALA A 122 7.49 -7.57 20.33
C ALA A 122 6.79 -6.99 21.56
N GLY A 123 5.77 -7.70 22.05
CA GLY A 123 4.89 -7.23 23.13
C GLY A 123 3.61 -6.56 22.66
N GLU A 124 3.48 -6.21 21.38
CA GLU A 124 2.24 -5.68 20.78
C GLU A 124 1.61 -6.66 19.77
N THR A 125 0.32 -6.46 19.48
CA THR A 125 -0.31 -7.04 18.30
C THR A 125 0.20 -6.35 17.03
N HIS A 126 0.07 -7.01 15.89
CA HIS A 126 0.31 -6.33 14.62
C HIS A 126 -0.74 -5.22 14.41
N ARG A 127 -0.34 -4.10 13.81
CA ARG A 127 -1.19 -2.91 13.60
C ARG A 127 -0.90 -2.31 12.22
N LEU A 128 -1.81 -1.44 11.75
CA LEU A 128 -1.72 -0.78 10.45
C LEU A 128 -2.24 0.65 10.53
N PHE A 129 -1.51 1.59 9.96
CA PHE A 129 -1.80 3.03 9.98
C PHE A 129 -1.76 3.63 8.57
N HIS A 130 -2.60 4.63 8.36
CA HIS A 130 -2.53 5.55 7.21
C HIS A 130 -2.11 6.93 7.71
N ILE A 131 -0.96 7.40 7.24
CA ILE A 131 -0.37 8.70 7.55
C ILE A 131 -0.69 9.67 6.40
N TYR A 132 -1.32 10.79 6.73
CA TYR A 132 -1.73 11.84 5.81
C TYR A 132 -0.62 12.89 5.62
N PRO A 133 -0.71 13.73 4.56
CA PRO A 133 0.25 14.81 4.32
C PRO A 133 0.46 15.76 5.50
N GLU A 134 -0.57 15.95 6.33
CA GLU A 134 -0.55 16.79 7.53
C GLU A 134 0.20 16.15 8.71
N GLY A 135 0.74 14.93 8.53
CA GLY A 135 1.51 14.20 9.54
C GLY A 135 0.66 13.53 10.63
N ASN A 136 -0.66 13.76 10.65
CA ASN A 136 -1.60 12.97 11.42
C ASN A 136 -1.89 11.62 10.74
N PHE A 137 -2.54 10.72 11.46
CA PHE A 137 -2.79 9.37 10.99
C PHE A 137 -4.03 8.75 11.62
N ILE A 138 -4.56 7.74 10.95
CA ILE A 138 -5.60 6.85 11.46
C ILE A 138 -5.10 5.42 11.51
N GLU A 139 -5.74 4.58 12.31
CA GLU A 139 -5.42 3.17 12.48
C GLU A 139 -6.52 2.29 11.88
N ALA A 140 -6.13 1.17 11.27
CA ALA A 140 -7.05 0.16 10.78
C ALA A 140 -7.73 -0.53 11.97
N THR A 141 -8.98 -0.90 11.78
CA THR A 141 -9.78 -1.59 12.81
C THR A 141 -10.39 -2.86 12.21
N ARG A 142 -11.11 -3.63 13.04
CA ARG A 142 -11.85 -4.80 12.54
C ARG A 142 -12.90 -4.42 11.49
N ASP A 143 -13.51 -3.23 11.63
CA ASP A 143 -14.54 -2.73 10.70
C ASP A 143 -13.93 -2.12 9.43
N THR A 144 -12.68 -1.64 9.51
CA THR A 144 -11.94 -1.10 8.37
C THR A 144 -10.55 -1.74 8.34
N PRO A 145 -10.43 -3.00 7.88
CA PRO A 145 -9.22 -3.80 8.03
C PRO A 145 -8.19 -3.56 6.92
N TYR A 146 -8.31 -2.50 6.12
CA TYR A 146 -7.38 -2.23 5.04
C TYR A 146 -7.31 -0.74 4.70
N PHE A 147 -6.19 -0.33 4.12
CA PHE A 147 -6.00 1.00 3.55
C PHE A 147 -5.40 0.94 2.15
N GLN A 148 -5.66 1.98 1.38
CA GLN A 148 -5.15 2.16 0.03
C GLN A 148 -4.61 3.59 -0.14
N ILE A 149 -3.50 3.74 -0.86
CA ILE A 149 -2.94 5.05 -1.22
C ILE A 149 -2.63 5.11 -2.72
N GLY A 150 -2.73 6.31 -3.32
CA GLY A 150 -2.60 6.51 -4.76
C GLY A 150 -3.91 6.30 -5.54
N GLU A 151 -3.84 5.71 -6.73
CA GLU A 151 -4.97 5.44 -7.64
C GLU A 151 -5.80 4.23 -7.18
N SER A 152 -6.47 4.36 -6.03
CA SER A 152 -7.09 3.24 -5.31
C SER A 152 -8.48 2.84 -5.81
N LYS A 153 -9.18 3.73 -6.53
CA LYS A 153 -10.62 3.58 -6.84
C LYS A 153 -10.94 2.35 -7.69
N TYR A 154 -10.08 2.00 -8.64
CA TYR A 154 -10.31 0.89 -9.58
C TYR A 154 -10.27 -0.48 -8.88
N GLY A 155 -9.33 -0.64 -7.94
CA GLY A 155 -9.13 -1.86 -7.19
C GLY A 155 -9.99 -1.99 -5.93
N LYS A 156 -10.69 -0.93 -5.52
CA LYS A 156 -11.49 -0.93 -4.29
C LYS A 156 -12.67 -1.93 -4.31
N PRO A 157 -13.48 -2.03 -5.39
CA PRO A 157 -14.71 -2.84 -5.35
C PRO A 157 -14.52 -4.35 -5.19
N ILE A 158 -13.33 -4.90 -5.47
CA ILE A 158 -13.06 -6.31 -5.18
C ILE A 158 -12.75 -6.49 -3.69
N ILE A 159 -11.99 -5.58 -3.09
CA ILE A 159 -11.65 -5.61 -1.66
C ILE A 159 -12.93 -5.50 -0.83
N ASP A 160 -13.79 -4.52 -1.14
CA ASP A 160 -15.07 -4.31 -0.45
C ASP A 160 -16.00 -5.54 -0.50
N ARG A 161 -15.85 -6.41 -1.51
CA ARG A 161 -16.72 -7.58 -1.70
C ARG A 161 -16.23 -8.86 -1.04
N VAL A 162 -14.91 -9.02 -0.89
CA VAL A 162 -14.32 -10.33 -0.53
C VAL A 162 -13.46 -10.29 0.73
N LEU A 163 -12.95 -9.11 1.12
CA LEU A 163 -12.06 -9.01 2.28
C LEU A 163 -12.88 -8.82 3.56
N THR A 164 -12.58 -9.65 4.55
CA THR A 164 -13.09 -9.55 5.92
C THR A 164 -11.92 -9.73 6.88
N ILE A 165 -12.10 -9.38 8.16
CA ILE A 165 -11.05 -9.53 9.18
C ILE A 165 -10.55 -10.98 9.32
N ASP A 166 -11.40 -11.96 9.04
CA ASP A 166 -11.12 -13.40 9.16
C ASP A 166 -10.66 -14.03 7.83
N THR A 167 -10.47 -13.23 6.77
CA THR A 167 -9.97 -13.74 5.49
C THR A 167 -8.54 -14.29 5.66
N PRO A 168 -8.24 -15.53 5.22
CA PRO A 168 -6.89 -16.08 5.29
C PRO A 168 -5.87 -15.24 4.51
N LEU A 169 -4.64 -15.13 5.01
CA LEU A 169 -3.60 -14.25 4.46
C LEU A 169 -3.30 -14.51 2.98
N GLU A 170 -3.28 -15.78 2.55
CA GLU A 170 -3.05 -16.17 1.16
C GLU A 170 -4.20 -15.71 0.23
N GLN A 171 -5.44 -15.79 0.72
CA GLN A 171 -6.61 -15.31 -0.02
C GLN A 171 -6.62 -13.77 -0.08
N ALA A 172 -6.24 -13.10 1.01
CA ALA A 172 -6.07 -11.65 1.03
C ALA A 172 -4.97 -11.17 0.07
N MET A 173 -3.85 -11.88 -0.01
CA MET A 173 -2.82 -11.61 -1.02
C MET A 173 -3.38 -11.78 -2.44
N CYS A 174 -4.15 -12.84 -2.71
CA CYS A 174 -4.83 -13.01 -3.99
C CYS A 174 -5.77 -11.83 -4.30
N CYS A 175 -6.57 -11.40 -3.33
CA CYS A 175 -7.44 -10.23 -3.43
C CYS A 175 -6.64 -8.95 -3.77
N ALA A 176 -5.52 -8.71 -3.09
CA ALA A 176 -4.65 -7.56 -3.34
C ALA A 176 -4.10 -7.58 -4.78
N LEU A 177 -3.69 -8.73 -5.28
CA LEU A 177 -3.18 -8.88 -6.66
C LEU A 177 -4.27 -8.66 -7.71
N ILE A 178 -5.49 -9.16 -7.49
CA ILE A 178 -6.64 -8.92 -8.38
C ILE A 178 -7.04 -7.43 -8.37
N SER A 179 -6.99 -6.80 -7.20
CA SER A 179 -7.20 -5.36 -7.04
C SER A 179 -6.21 -4.54 -7.86
N ILE A 180 -4.92 -4.95 -7.84
CA ILE A 180 -3.88 -4.33 -8.67
C ILE A 180 -4.09 -4.64 -10.16
N ASP A 181 -4.44 -5.86 -10.57
CA ASP A 181 -4.72 -6.17 -11.99
C ASP A 181 -5.83 -5.30 -12.58
N SER A 182 -6.92 -5.14 -11.83
CA SER A 182 -8.03 -4.25 -12.23
C SER A 182 -7.54 -2.81 -12.43
N THR A 183 -6.65 -2.35 -11.54
CA THR A 183 -6.07 -1.01 -11.63
C THR A 183 -5.08 -0.87 -12.79
N LEU A 184 -4.21 -1.86 -13.01
CA LEU A 184 -3.26 -1.90 -14.13
C LEU A 184 -3.97 -1.82 -15.50
N ARG A 185 -5.11 -2.50 -15.63
CA ARG A 185 -5.91 -2.52 -16.87
C ARG A 185 -6.63 -1.19 -17.13
N SER A 186 -6.98 -0.45 -16.08
CA SER A 186 -7.81 0.74 -16.18
C SER A 186 -7.06 2.07 -16.01
N ASN A 187 -5.80 2.04 -15.55
CA ASN A 187 -5.02 3.25 -15.33
C ASN A 187 -3.52 3.02 -15.60
N LEU A 188 -2.99 3.67 -16.66
CA LEU A 188 -1.59 3.55 -17.09
C LEU A 188 -0.58 4.10 -16.08
N SER A 189 -1.03 4.84 -15.07
CA SER A 189 -0.16 5.43 -14.06
C SER A 189 0.28 4.45 -12.98
N VAL A 190 -0.29 3.24 -12.98
CA VAL A 190 0.09 2.09 -12.14
C VAL A 190 0.81 1.07 -13.02
N GLY A 191 1.84 0.42 -12.50
CA GLY A 191 2.65 -0.48 -13.32
C GLY A 191 3.51 -1.47 -12.55
N LEU A 192 3.78 -2.59 -13.22
CA LEU A 192 4.75 -3.60 -12.81
C LEU A 192 6.19 -3.06 -12.84
N PRO A 193 7.13 -3.67 -12.09
CA PRO A 193 6.92 -4.78 -11.14
C PRO A 193 6.12 -4.38 -9.88
N LEU A 194 5.62 -5.37 -9.14
CA LEU A 194 5.04 -5.18 -7.80
C LEU A 194 6.03 -5.64 -6.74
N ASP A 195 6.05 -4.96 -5.61
CA ASP A 195 6.70 -5.44 -4.39
C ASP A 195 5.59 -5.82 -3.39
N THR A 196 5.65 -7.04 -2.86
CA THR A 196 4.64 -7.60 -1.95
C THR A 196 5.29 -8.15 -0.68
N LEU A 197 4.52 -8.21 0.40
CA LEU A 197 4.92 -8.87 1.64
C LEU A 197 3.69 -9.49 2.30
N LEU A 198 3.79 -10.78 2.65
CA LEU A 198 2.87 -11.46 3.54
C LEU A 198 3.56 -11.63 4.91
N TYR A 199 2.95 -11.09 5.96
CA TYR A 199 3.45 -11.16 7.33
C TYR A 199 2.49 -11.95 8.22
N ARG A 200 3.00 -12.94 8.94
CA ARG A 200 2.22 -13.70 9.93
C ARG A 200 2.44 -13.12 11.32
N SER A 201 1.34 -12.91 12.05
CA SER A 201 1.37 -12.39 13.41
C SER A 201 2.33 -13.19 14.30
N GLY A 202 3.19 -12.50 15.04
CA GLY A 202 4.17 -13.08 15.95
C GLY A 202 5.40 -13.73 15.29
N SER A 203 5.50 -13.74 13.95
CA SER A 203 6.64 -14.35 13.26
C SER A 203 7.91 -13.50 13.29
N PHE A 204 7.77 -12.17 13.41
CA PHE A 204 8.87 -11.19 13.29
C PHE A 204 9.79 -11.43 12.08
N SER A 205 9.26 -12.03 11.02
CA SER A 205 10.00 -12.40 9.82
C SER A 205 9.65 -11.50 8.65
N SER A 206 10.67 -11.12 7.88
CA SER A 206 10.53 -10.40 6.61
C SER A 206 10.67 -11.31 5.38
N ALA A 207 10.68 -12.64 5.57
CA ALA A 207 10.90 -13.64 4.52
C ALA A 207 9.75 -13.74 3.51
N GLY A 208 8.54 -13.28 3.85
CA GLY A 208 7.38 -13.29 2.95
C GLY A 208 7.41 -12.22 1.85
N GLN A 209 8.55 -11.57 1.62
CA GLN A 209 8.72 -10.58 0.54
C GLN A 209 8.80 -11.27 -0.82
N HIS A 210 8.08 -10.76 -1.80
CA HIS A 210 8.16 -11.23 -3.18
C HIS A 210 8.04 -10.08 -4.17
N ARG A 211 8.86 -10.11 -5.23
CA ARG A 211 8.83 -9.13 -6.33
C ARG A 211 8.20 -9.78 -7.56
N ILE A 212 7.06 -9.25 -7.98
CA ILE A 212 6.26 -9.77 -9.09
C ILE A 212 6.60 -8.98 -10.35
N THR A 213 7.21 -9.64 -11.33
CA THR A 213 7.47 -9.09 -12.66
C THR A 213 6.36 -9.48 -13.64
N ASP A 214 6.41 -8.96 -14.86
CA ASP A 214 5.47 -9.34 -15.94
C ASP A 214 5.58 -10.82 -16.32
N SER A 215 6.73 -11.44 -16.05
CA SER A 215 6.98 -12.86 -16.25
C SER A 215 6.59 -13.76 -15.07
N ASP A 216 6.02 -13.21 -13.99
CA ASP A 216 5.70 -14.01 -12.80
C ASP A 216 4.61 -15.06 -13.11
N PRO A 217 4.91 -16.36 -12.93
CA PRO A 217 4.02 -17.44 -13.36
C PRO A 217 2.75 -17.55 -12.50
N TYR A 218 2.79 -17.11 -11.24
CA TYR A 218 1.62 -17.12 -10.38
C TYR A 218 0.70 -15.95 -10.73
N PHE A 219 1.25 -14.75 -10.85
CA PHE A 219 0.49 -13.55 -11.20
C PHE A 219 -0.22 -13.71 -12.55
N ASN A 220 0.47 -14.23 -13.56
CA ASN A 220 -0.14 -14.47 -14.87
C ASN A 220 -1.27 -15.51 -14.82
N ARG A 221 -1.13 -16.54 -13.98
CA ARG A 221 -2.15 -17.57 -13.80
C ARG A 221 -3.41 -17.01 -13.15
N ILE A 222 -3.28 -16.24 -12.06
CA ILE A 222 -4.45 -15.67 -11.38
C ILE A 222 -5.15 -14.62 -12.24
N ARG A 223 -4.41 -13.81 -13.01
CA ARG A 223 -5.00 -12.83 -13.94
C ARG A 223 -5.83 -13.51 -15.03
N LYS A 224 -5.29 -14.59 -15.60
CA LYS A 224 -5.99 -15.39 -16.61
C LYS A 224 -7.25 -16.02 -16.03
N ALA A 225 -7.13 -16.72 -14.90
CA ALA A 225 -8.25 -17.39 -14.25
C ALA A 225 -9.35 -16.40 -13.83
N TRP A 226 -8.96 -15.23 -13.30
CA TRP A 226 -9.91 -14.17 -12.94
C TRP A 226 -10.66 -13.62 -14.15
N SER A 227 -9.95 -13.33 -15.24
CA SER A 227 -10.57 -12.84 -16.48
C SER A 227 -11.55 -13.85 -17.09
N GLU A 228 -11.18 -15.13 -17.12
CA GLU A 228 -12.02 -16.21 -17.63
C GLU A 228 -13.26 -16.42 -16.74
N GLY A 229 -13.08 -16.43 -15.42
CA GLY A 229 -14.17 -16.58 -14.46
C GLY A 229 -15.17 -15.42 -14.50
N LEU A 230 -14.70 -14.18 -14.63
CA LEU A 230 -15.57 -13.01 -14.79
C LEU A 230 -16.39 -13.08 -16.07
N LEU A 231 -15.76 -13.44 -17.20
CA LEU A 231 -16.46 -13.56 -18.48
C LEU A 231 -17.53 -14.65 -18.42
N HIS A 232 -17.19 -15.81 -17.85
CA HIS A 232 -18.14 -16.91 -17.68
C HIS A 232 -19.33 -16.51 -16.79
N THR A 233 -19.06 -15.87 -15.65
CA THR A 233 -20.12 -15.40 -14.75
C THR A 233 -21.01 -14.38 -15.46
N PHE A 234 -20.43 -13.45 -16.23
CA PHE A 234 -21.21 -12.46 -16.97
C PHE A 234 -22.12 -13.08 -18.03
N GLN A 235 -21.63 -14.10 -18.76
CA GLN A 235 -22.40 -14.80 -19.79
C GLN A 235 -23.55 -15.65 -19.22
N THR A 236 -23.49 -16.01 -17.94
CA THR A 236 -24.53 -16.79 -17.25
C THR A 236 -25.54 -15.92 -16.50
N LEU A 237 -25.39 -14.59 -16.55
CA LEU A 237 -26.37 -13.67 -15.97
C LEU A 237 -27.72 -13.78 -16.69
N PRO A 238 -28.85 -13.61 -15.98
CA PRO A 238 -30.16 -13.55 -16.59
C PRO A 238 -30.22 -12.49 -17.69
N THR A 239 -30.82 -12.84 -18.83
CA THR A 239 -31.04 -11.88 -19.92
C THR A 239 -31.93 -10.75 -19.43
N TRP A 240 -31.49 -9.51 -19.61
CA TRP A 240 -32.32 -8.36 -19.32
C TRP A 240 -33.48 -8.30 -20.33
N THR A 241 -34.70 -8.34 -19.82
CA THR A 241 -35.93 -8.11 -20.60
C THR A 241 -36.57 -6.80 -20.12
N PRO A 242 -36.73 -5.78 -20.97
CA PRO A 242 -37.56 -4.63 -20.63
C PRO A 242 -38.99 -5.10 -20.40
N ALA A 243 -39.66 -4.59 -19.36
CA ALA A 243 -41.06 -4.91 -19.10
C ALA A 243 -41.90 -4.63 -20.35
N GLU A 244 -42.69 -5.61 -20.80
CA GLU A 244 -43.72 -5.40 -21.81
C GLU A 244 -44.65 -4.30 -21.28
N ARG A 245 -44.83 -3.23 -22.05
CA ARG A 245 -45.87 -2.25 -21.71
C ARG A 245 -47.19 -3.01 -21.76
N GLU A 246 -47.88 -3.11 -20.63
CA GLU A 246 -49.29 -3.49 -20.62
C GLU A 246 -50.01 -2.47 -21.54
N GLU A 247 -50.42 -2.93 -22.72
CA GLU A 247 -51.28 -2.15 -23.61
C GLU A 247 -52.64 -2.00 -22.94
N GLU A 248 -53.03 -0.75 -22.65
CA GLU A 248 -54.37 -0.33 -22.20
C GLU A 248 -55.48 -0.69 -23.19
#